data_AF-A0A961T4E7-F1
#
_entry.id   AF-A0A961T4E7-F1
#
_cell.length_a   1.000
_cell.length_b   1.000
_cell.length_c   1.000
_cell.angle_alpha   90.00
_cell.angle_beta   90.00
_cell.angle_gamma   90.00
#
_symmetry.space_group_name_H-M   'P 1'
#
loop_
_entity.id
_entity.type
_entity.pdbx_description
1 polymer ?
#
loop_
_entity_poly.entity_id
_entity_poly.type
_entity_poly.pdbx_seq_one_letter_code
_entity_poly.pdbx_strand_id
1 'polypeptide(L)' 'GIVLIVLAIACRIAEAVFYGDVGPDGVLRESWFLPLTFIFLALGLIALAASVVLRRGDG' A
#
# COMPACT_ATOMS: atom_id res chain seq x y z
N GLY A 1 10.38 -1.15 5.79
CA GLY A 1 8.94 -1.35 6.06
C GLY A 1 8.18 -0.05 6.12
N ILE A 2 8.43 0.79 7.13
CA ILE A 2 7.63 1.99 7.44
C ILE A 2 7.48 2.95 6.24
N VAL A 3 8.57 3.29 5.53
CA VAL A 3 8.52 4.18 4.36
C VAL A 3 7.62 3.61 3.24
N LEU A 4 7.65 2.30 3.00
CA LEU A 4 6.79 1.65 2.00
C LEU A 4 5.31 1.69 2.43
N ILE A 5 5.03 1.57 3.72
CA ILE A 5 3.66 1.73 4.24
C ILE A 5 3.17 3.17 4.07
N VAL A 6 4.01 4.16 4.37
CA VAL A 6 3.68 5.58 4.14
C VAL A 6 3.39 5.84 2.66
N LEU A 7 4.21 5.27 1.76
CA LEU A 7 4.00 5.40 0.32
C LEU A 7 2.70 4.73 -0.14
N ALA A 8 2.35 3.55 0.40
CA ALA A 8 1.07 2.90 0.15
C ALA A 8 -0.11 3.78 0.58
N ILE A 9 -0.04 4.38 1.78
CA ILE A 9 -1.07 5.30 2.27
C ILE A 9 -1.19 6.51 1.34
N ALA A 10 -0.08 7.10 0.92
CA ALA A 10 -0.06 8.23 -0.01
C ALA A 10 -0.70 7.87 -1.36
N CYS A 11 -0.40 6.69 -1.92
CA CYS A 11 -1.06 6.19 -3.14
C CYS A 11 -2.57 6.02 -2.93
N ARG A 12 -3.00 5.50 -1.78
CA ARG A 12 -4.43 5.33 -1.47
C ARG A 12 -5.16 6.67 -1.33
N ILE A 13 -4.51 7.69 -0.77
CA ILE A 13 -5.06 9.05 -0.70
C ILE A 13 -5.12 9.67 -2.10
N ALA A 14 -4.05 9.55 -2.90
CA ALA A 14 -4.03 10.04 -4.27
C ALA A 14 -5.16 9.41 -5.10
N GLU A 15 -5.39 8.10 -4.94
CA GLU A 15 -6.51 7.43 -5.59
C GLU A 15 -7.86 8.05 -5.26
N ALA A 16 -8.14 8.24 -3.97
CA ALA A 16 -9.40 8.82 -3.52
C ALA A 16 -9.58 10.27 -4.00
N VAL A 17 -8.50 11.04 -4.10
CA VAL A 17 -8.53 12.46 -4.52
C VAL A 17 -8.69 12.60 -6.04
N PHE A 18 -7.97 11.80 -6.83
CA PHE A 18 -7.91 11.97 -8.28
C PHE A 18 -8.88 11.08 -9.06
N TYR A 19 -9.14 9.86 -8.58
CA TYR A 19 -9.98 8.88 -9.25
C TYR A 19 -11.32 8.69 -8.55
N GLY A 20 -11.39 8.97 -7.25
CA GLY A 20 -12.56 8.70 -6.43
C GLY A 20 -12.67 7.21 -6.14
N ASP A 21 -13.89 6.76 -5.83
CA ASP A 21 -14.20 5.34 -5.66
C ASP A 21 -14.89 4.83 -6.94
N VAL A 22 -15.89 3.96 -6.80
CA VAL A 22 -16.73 3.53 -7.91
C VAL A 22 -17.54 4.70 -8.50
N GLY A 23 -17.46 4.89 -9.82
CA GLY A 23 -18.24 5.90 -10.53
C GLY A 23 -19.76 5.59 -10.55
N PRO A 24 -20.60 6.55 -10.97
CA PRO A 24 -22.06 6.35 -11.07
C PRO A 24 -22.49 5.21 -12.00
N ASP A 25 -21.59 4.85 -12.91
CA ASP A 25 -21.65 3.76 -13.87
C ASP A 25 -21.27 2.39 -13.27
N GLY A 26 -20.90 2.33 -11.98
CA GLY A 26 -20.53 1.10 -11.29
C GLY A 26 -19.13 0.60 -11.65
N VAL A 27 -18.36 1.37 -12.42
CA VAL A 27 -17.02 0.99 -12.88
C VAL A 27 -15.97 1.72 -12.05
N LEU A 28 -14.99 0.96 -11.58
CA LEU A 28 -13.81 1.50 -10.95
C LEU A 28 -12.88 2.03 -12.05
N ARG A 29 -12.52 3.31 -11.99
CA ARG A 29 -11.61 3.90 -12.98
C ARG A 29 -10.23 3.26 -12.87
N GLU A 30 -9.65 2.93 -14.01
CA GLU A 30 -8.32 2.34 -14.08
C GLU A 30 -7.28 3.34 -13.58
N SER A 31 -6.64 3.00 -12.46
CA SER A 31 -5.59 3.79 -11.86
C SER A 31 -4.39 2.93 -11.53
N TRP A 32 -3.21 3.48 -11.77
CA TRP A 32 -1.94 2.87 -11.35
C TRP A 32 -1.71 2.97 -9.84
N PHE A 33 -2.41 3.86 -9.13
CA PHE A 33 -2.22 4.03 -7.68
C PHE A 33 -2.78 2.86 -6.87
N LEU A 34 -3.87 2.22 -7.31
CA LEU A 34 -4.43 1.04 -6.64
C LEU A 34 -3.45 -0.15 -6.62
N PRO A 35 -2.93 -0.63 -7.77
CA PRO A 35 -1.91 -1.68 -7.80
C PRO A 35 -0.68 -1.33 -6.97
N LEU A 36 -0.16 -0.09 -7.08
CA LEU A 36 1.00 0.36 -6.34
C LEU A 36 0.76 0.38 -4.83
N THR A 37 -0.43 0.76 -4.38
CA THR A 37 -0.83 0.70 -2.97
C THR A 37 -0.64 -0.71 -2.41
N PHE A 38 -1.16 -1.73 -3.10
CA PHE A 38 -1.04 -3.12 -2.64
C PHE A 38 0.40 -3.61 -2.64
N ILE A 39 1.18 -3.29 -3.68
CA ILE A 39 2.59 -3.68 -3.79
C ILE A 39 3.40 -3.08 -2.64
N PHE A 40 3.29 -1.76 -2.42
CA PHE A 40 4.03 -1.09 -1.36
C PHE A 40 3.58 -1.52 0.03
N LEU A 41 2.29 -1.75 0.24
CA LEU A 41 1.78 -2.26 1.51
C LEU A 41 2.31 -3.66 1.80
N ALA A 42 2.24 -4.57 0.82
CA ALA A 42 2.74 -5.94 0.96
C ALA A 42 4.25 -5.96 1.27
N LEU A 43 5.06 -5.24 0.49
CA LEU A 43 6.50 -5.13 0.72
C LEU A 43 6.82 -4.47 2.07
N GLY A 44 6.05 -3.46 2.46
CA GLY A 44 6.19 -2.77 3.74
C GLY A 44 5.96 -3.70 4.92
N LEU A 45 4.89 -4.50 4.86
CA LEU A 45 4.55 -5.51 5.86
C LEU A 45 5.56 -6.65 5.90
N ILE A 46 5.98 -7.18 4.74
CA ILE A 46 7.02 -8.23 4.66
C ILE A 46 8.31 -7.75 5.31
N ALA A 47 8.75 -6.52 5.01
CA ALA A 47 9.97 -5.97 5.59
C ALA A 47 9.85 -5.76 7.11
N LEU A 48 8.67 -5.38 7.62
CA LEU A 48 8.43 -5.28 9.06
C LEU A 48 8.42 -6.67 9.72
N ALA A 49 7.73 -7.64 9.14
CA ALA A 49 7.69 -9.00 9.63
C ALA A 49 9.09 -9.63 9.67
N ALA A 50 9.87 -9.47 8.60
CA ALA A 50 11.26 -9.90 8.53
C ALA A 50 12.10 -9.23 9.62
N SER A 51 11.95 -7.93 9.83
CA SER A 51 12.67 -7.21 10.90
C SER A 51 12.33 -7.76 12.29
N VAL A 52 11.07 -8.09 12.56
CA VAL A 52 10.64 -8.68 13.84
C VAL A 52 11.21 -10.09 14.01
N VAL A 53 11.18 -10.92 12.96
CA VAL A 53 11.70 -12.29 13.00
C VAL A 53 13.22 -12.30 13.21
N LEU A 54 13.96 -11.46 12.46
CA LEU A 54 15.41 -11.35 12.61
C LEU A 54 15.81 -10.86 14.01
N ARG A 55 15.11 -9.85 14.55
CA ARG A 55 15.34 -9.38 15.93
C ARG A 55 15.10 -10.43 17.00
N ARG A 56 14.30 -11.46 16.72
CA ARG A 56 14.05 -12.57 17.65
C ARG A 56 15.07 -13.70 17.53
N GLY A 57 15.83 -13.77 16.44
CA GLY A 57 16.89 -14.78 16.25
C GLY A 57 18.22 -14.42 16.92
N ASP A 58 18.44 -13.15 17.25
CA ASP A 58 19.65 -12.64 17.91
C ASP A 58 19.57 -12.66 19.45
N GLY A 59 18.64 -13.44 20.04
CA GLY A 59 18.36 -13.49 21.48
C GLY A 59 18.58 -14.86 22.10
#